data_AF-A0A1A8B810-F1
#
_entry.id   AF-A0A1A8B810-F1
#
_cell.length_a   1.000
_cell.length_b   1.000
_cell.length_c   1.000
_cell.angle_alpha   90.00
_cell.angle_beta   90.00
_cell.angle_gamma   90.00
#
_symmetry.space_group_name_H-M   'P 1'
#
loop_
_entity.id
_entity.type
_entity.pdbx_description
1 polymer ?
#
loop_
_entity_poly.entity_id
_entity_poly.type
_entity_poly.pdbx_seq_one_letter_code
_entity_poly.pdbx_strand_id
1 'polypeptide(L)'
;MVAGIESRLFEGDCEKGEVPKYSLNDLDNELFRVAGEIFSVSIAQGGPAPRFLQEWCYNYLVTGKPHTDGFYDKKLSQLIKGGC
;
A
#
# COMPACT_ATOMS: atom_id res chain seq x y z
N MET A 1 15.34 -6.78 -5.14
CA MET A 1 14.98 -6.92 -3.71
C MET A 1 13.57 -6.37 -3.45
N VAL A 2 13.26 -5.16 -3.92
CA VAL A 2 11.92 -4.54 -3.80
C VAL A 2 10.80 -5.32 -4.52
N ALA A 3 11.06 -5.92 -5.70
CA ALA A 3 10.04 -6.64 -6.48
C ALA A 3 9.33 -7.80 -5.73
N GLY A 4 10.00 -8.45 -4.76
CA GLY A 4 9.38 -9.52 -3.96
C GLY A 4 8.54 -9.01 -2.79
N ILE A 5 8.80 -7.77 -2.34
CA ILE A 5 7.99 -7.07 -1.33
C ILE A 5 6.75 -6.51 -2.01
N GLU A 6 6.94 -5.90 -3.19
CA GLU A 6 5.90 -5.41 -4.10
C GLU A 6 4.86 -6.50 -4.37
N SER A 7 5.24 -7.65 -4.94
CA SER A 7 4.27 -8.70 -5.31
C SER A 7 3.58 -9.41 -4.13
N ARG A 8 4.10 -9.27 -2.91
CA ARG A 8 3.60 -9.97 -1.72
C ARG A 8 2.70 -9.08 -0.87
N LEU A 9 3.15 -7.85 -0.62
CA LEU A 9 2.49 -6.91 0.27
C LEU A 9 1.63 -5.89 -0.46
N PHE A 10 1.80 -5.73 -1.77
CA PHE A 10 1.05 -4.77 -2.57
C PHE A 10 0.28 -5.51 -3.67
N GLU A 11 -0.93 -5.03 -3.95
CA GLU A 11 -1.77 -5.53 -5.04
C GLU A 11 -2.36 -4.34 -5.79
N GLY A 12 -2.50 -4.44 -7.11
CA GLY A 12 -3.07 -3.37 -7.90
C GLY A 12 -2.92 -3.59 -9.39
N ASP A 13 -3.32 -2.59 -10.16
CA ASP A 13 -3.27 -2.60 -11.61
C ASP A 13 -2.12 -1.69 -12.09
N CYS A 14 -1.38 -2.15 -13.11
CA CYS A 14 -0.23 -1.42 -13.65
C CYS A 14 -0.57 0.01 -14.10
N GLU A 15 -1.83 0.29 -14.46
CA GLU A 15 -2.26 1.62 -14.90
C GLU A 15 -2.55 2.60 -13.76
N LYS A 16 -2.93 2.09 -12.58
CA LYS A 16 -3.36 2.93 -11.44
C LYS A 16 -2.38 2.93 -10.27
N GLY A 17 -1.40 2.04 -10.30
CA GLY A 17 -0.48 1.77 -9.19
C GLY A 17 -1.06 0.77 -8.19
N GLU A 18 -0.21 0.35 -7.27
CA GLU A 18 -0.50 -0.68 -6.28
C GLU A 18 -0.85 -0.10 -4.92
N VAL A 19 -1.65 -0.86 -4.18
CA VAL A 19 -2.11 -0.53 -2.83
C VAL A 19 -1.69 -1.63 -1.86
N PRO A 20 -1.53 -1.34 -0.57
CA PRO A 20 -1.22 -2.36 0.42
C PRO A 20 -2.33 -3.43 0.44
N LYS A 21 -1.95 -4.68 0.32
CA LYS A 21 -2.85 -5.82 0.41
C LYS A 21 -3.39 -5.95 1.83
N TYR A 22 -4.68 -6.22 1.97
CA TYR A 22 -5.27 -6.48 3.27
C TYR A 22 -4.92 -7.90 3.75
N SER A 23 -3.90 -8.03 4.61
CA SER A 23 -3.45 -9.30 5.18
C SER A 23 -3.12 -9.15 6.67
N LEU A 24 -3.90 -9.82 7.51
CA LEU A 24 -3.70 -9.82 8.97
C LEU A 24 -2.40 -10.51 9.35
N ASN A 25 -2.05 -11.61 8.66
CA ASN A 25 -0.80 -12.32 8.92
C ASN A 25 0.43 -11.45 8.60
N ASP A 26 0.43 -10.73 7.48
CA ASP A 26 1.58 -9.90 7.14
C ASP A 26 1.66 -8.63 8.03
N LEU A 27 0.53 -8.20 8.61
CA LEU A 27 0.48 -7.16 9.63
C LEU A 27 1.06 -7.66 10.98
N ASP A 28 0.62 -8.82 11.46
CA ASP A 28 1.12 -9.43 12.71
C ASP A 28 2.61 -9.79 12.63
N ASN A 29 3.09 -10.19 11.45
CA ASN A 29 4.51 -10.45 11.20
C ASN A 29 5.34 -9.18 10.95
N GLU A 30 4.78 -7.99 11.18
CA GLU A 30 5.44 -6.69 10.99
C GLU A 30 6.02 -6.45 9.58
N LEU A 31 5.54 -7.15 8.56
CA LEU A 31 6.14 -7.11 7.22
C LEU A 31 5.94 -5.75 6.54
N PHE A 32 4.81 -5.09 6.80
CA PHE A 32 4.57 -3.71 6.34
C PHE A 32 5.51 -2.70 6.99
N ARG A 33 5.86 -2.91 8.26
CA ARG A 33 6.84 -2.07 8.97
C ARG A 33 8.22 -2.22 8.36
N VAL A 34 8.66 -3.46 8.14
CA VAL A 34 9.96 -3.76 7.50
C VAL A 34 10.00 -3.19 6.08
N ALA A 35 8.93 -3.29 5.30
CA ALA A 35 8.85 -2.69 3.97
C ALA A 35 9.03 -1.16 4.03
N GLY A 36 8.36 -0.48 4.97
CA GLY A 36 8.53 0.95 5.20
C GLY A 36 9.95 1.34 5.60
N GLU A 37 10.60 0.55 6.45
CA GLU A 37 12.01 0.74 6.83
C GLU A 37 12.93 0.61 5.60
N ILE A 38 12.73 -0.39 4.75
CA ILE A 38 13.49 -0.57 3.50
C ILE A 38 13.30 0.63 2.57
N PHE A 39 12.07 1.12 2.40
CA PHE A 39 11.81 2.31 1.57
C PHE A 39 12.48 3.55 2.14
N SER A 40 12.40 3.77 3.45
CA SER A 40 13.02 4.89 4.15
C SER A 40 14.54 4.87 3.99
N VAL A 41 15.17 3.71 4.21
CA VAL A 41 16.61 3.52 4.04
C VAL A 41 17.04 3.73 2.59
N SER A 42 16.27 3.20 1.63
CA SER A 42 16.53 3.44 0.20
C SER A 42 16.57 4.93 -0.11
N ILE A 43 15.57 5.69 0.35
CA ILE A 43 15.50 7.15 0.14
C ILE A 43 16.67 7.85 0.84
N ALA A 44 16.95 7.51 2.10
CA ALA A 44 18.02 8.13 2.89
C ALA A 44 19.42 7.91 2.27
N GLN A 45 19.62 6.80 1.56
CA GLN A 45 20.87 6.48 0.85
C GLN A 45 20.93 7.06 -0.57
N GLY A 46 19.89 7.80 -1.02
CA GLY A 46 19.79 8.28 -2.40
C GLY A 46 19.45 7.19 -3.42
N GLY A 47 18.97 6.04 -2.94
CA GLY A 47 18.44 4.95 -3.76
C GLY A 47 17.06 5.27 -4.35
N PRO A 48 16.50 4.33 -5.15
CA PRO A 48 15.21 4.54 -5.78
C PRO A 48 14.08 4.57 -4.75
N ALA A 49 13.22 5.59 -4.84
CA ALA A 49 11.97 5.64 -4.10
C ALA A 49 10.99 4.57 -4.64
N PRO A 50 10.09 4.04 -3.79
CA PRO A 50 9.00 3.20 -4.27
C PRO A 50 8.18 4.03 -5.27
N ARG A 51 8.11 3.57 -6.53
CA ARG A 51 7.41 4.27 -7.63
C ARG A 51 6.12 3.57 -8.07
N PHE A 52 5.77 2.49 -7.39
CA PHE A 52 4.65 1.60 -7.73
C PHE A 52 3.38 1.92 -6.95
N LEU A 53 3.47 2.70 -5.86
CA LEU A 53 2.30 3.04 -5.04
C LEU A 53 1.36 4.02 -5.75
N GLN A 54 0.07 3.94 -5.41
CA GLN A 54 -0.91 4.93 -5.86
C GLN A 54 -0.67 6.31 -5.23
N GLU A 55 -1.12 7.37 -5.92
CA GLU A 55 -0.96 8.77 -5.47
C GLU A 55 -1.51 8.99 -4.05
N TRP A 56 -2.66 8.41 -3.73
CA TRP A 56 -3.25 8.53 -2.40
C TRP A 56 -2.39 7.90 -1.30
N CYS A 57 -1.60 6.86 -1.60
CA CYS A 57 -0.71 6.24 -0.63
C CYS A 57 0.40 7.21 -0.24
N TYR A 58 0.99 7.94 -1.19
CA TYR A 58 1.97 8.99 -0.86
C TYR A 58 1.33 10.11 -0.05
N ASN A 59 0.11 10.54 -0.42
CA ASN A 59 -0.62 11.54 0.36
C ASN A 59 -0.87 11.08 1.80
N TYR A 60 -1.22 9.80 2.01
CA TYR A 60 -1.36 9.22 3.34
C TYR A 60 -0.04 9.23 4.11
N LEU A 61 1.07 8.81 3.48
CA LEU A 61 2.40 8.79 4.13
C LEU A 61 2.86 10.19 4.56
N VAL A 62 2.51 11.24 3.81
CA VAL A 62 2.87 12.62 4.13
C VAL A 62 1.93 13.24 5.17
N THR A 63 0.62 13.00 5.06
CA THR A 63 -0.39 13.74 5.84
C THR A 63 -0.94 12.96 7.04
N GLY A 64 -0.76 11.64 7.06
CA GLY A 64 -1.40 10.72 8.01
C GLY A 64 -2.93 10.61 7.85
N LYS A 65 -3.51 11.24 6.82
CA LYS A 65 -4.96 11.28 6.60
C LYS A 65 -5.34 10.35 5.45
N PRO A 66 -6.24 9.37 5.66
CA PRO A 66 -6.71 8.52 4.58
C PRO A 66 -7.49 9.37 3.58
N HIS A 67 -7.17 9.21 2.29
CA HIS A 67 -7.91 9.87 1.23
C HIS A 67 -9.23 9.13 1.03
N THR A 68 -10.36 9.71 1.47
CA THR A 68 -11.70 9.09 1.35
C THR A 68 -12.37 9.34 0.00
N ASP A 69 -11.82 10.21 -0.84
CA ASP A 69 -12.37 10.53 -2.15
C ASP A 69 -11.88 9.53 -3.21
N GLY A 70 -12.72 8.55 -3.55
CA GLY A 70 -12.49 7.66 -4.69
C GLY A 70 -11.90 6.28 -4.37
N PHE A 71 -12.04 5.76 -3.14
CA PHE A 71 -11.85 4.34 -2.84
C PHE A 71 -12.84 3.48 -3.67
N TYR A 72 -12.50 3.20 -4.93
CA TYR A 72 -13.20 2.20 -5.75
C TYR A 72 -12.71 0.80 -5.39
N ASP A 73 -12.84 0.45 -4.12
CA ASP A 73 -12.69 -0.94 -3.71
C ASP A 73 -14.02 -1.65 -3.99
N LYS A 74 -14.11 -2.31 -5.15
CA LYS A 74 -15.26 -3.17 -5.49
C LYS A 74 -15.49 -4.28 -4.46
N LYS A 75 -14.48 -4.65 -3.67
CA LYS A 75 -14.50 -5.71 -2.64
C LYS A 75 -15.07 -5.20 -1.31
N LEU A 76 -14.68 -4.01 -0.87
CA LEU A 76 -15.21 -3.32 0.30
C LEU A 76 -16.67 -2.91 0.05
N SER A 77 -16.99 -2.49 -1.18
CA SER A 77 -18.36 -2.20 -1.61
C SER A 77 -19.30 -3.41 -1.50
N GLN A 78 -18.79 -4.63 -1.73
CA GLN A 78 -19.56 -5.86 -1.54
C GLN A 78 -19.74 -6.22 -0.06
N LEU A 79 -18.72 -5.97 0.77
CA LEU A 79 -18.79 -6.19 2.22
C LEU A 79 -19.71 -5.17 2.92
N ILE A 80 -19.81 -3.93 2.44
CA ILE A 80 -20.68 -2.89 3.01
C ILE A 80 -22.15 -3.08 2.56
N LYS A 81 -22.40 -3.70 1.40
CA LYS A 81 -23.76 -3.98 0.89
C LYS A 81 -24.38 -5.29 1.40
N GLY A 82 -23.66 -6.08 2.20
CA GLY A 82 -24.14 -7.35 2.75
C GLY A 82 -24.83 -7.25 4.12
N GLY A 83 -25.21 -6.05 4.55
CA GLY A 83 -25.83 -5.79 5.85
C GLY A 83 -27.17 -5.08 5.76
N CYS A 84 -28.11 -5.60 4.97
CA CYS A 84 -29.57 -5.42 5.10
C CYS A 84 -30.28 -6.59 4.44
#